data_AF-A0A1Y1RPN4-F1
#
_entry.id   AF-A0A1Y1RPN4-F1
#
_cell.length_a   1.000
_cell.length_b   1.000
_cell.length_c   1.000
_cell.angle_alpha   90.00
_cell.angle_beta   90.00
_cell.angle_gamma   90.00
#
_symmetry.space_group_name_H-M   'P 1'
#
loop_
_entity.id
_entity.type
_entity.pdbx_description
1 polymer ?
#
loop_
_entity_poly.entity_id
_entity_poly.type
_entity_poly.pdbx_seq_one_letter_code
_entity_poly.pdbx_strand_id
1 'polypeptide(L)' 'MSYKYWWCELATRGKGNPCKAHQIREVLLHKTILNTLELEKWDDAALLEVIDHIVITPEGQIHIHLKNGTVKHAEFGGAQ' A
#
# COMPACT_ATOMS: atom_id res chain seq x y z
N MET A 1 5.55 20.08 -3.13
CA MET A 1 4.77 18.88 -3.50
C MET A 1 5.75 17.72 -3.60
N SER A 2 5.68 16.78 -2.67
CA SER A 2 6.60 15.64 -2.58
C SER A 2 6.10 14.51 -3.49
N TYR A 3 6.81 14.23 -4.58
CA TYR A 3 6.51 13.12 -5.48
C TYR A 3 7.15 11.83 -4.95
N LYS A 4 6.54 11.23 -3.92
CA LYS A 4 7.00 9.96 -3.37
C LYS A 4 6.34 8.78 -4.07
N TYR A 5 7.18 7.84 -4.48
CA TYR A 5 6.78 6.57 -5.03
C TYR A 5 7.30 5.46 -4.13
N TRP A 6 6.46 4.46 -3.94
CA TRP A 6 6.78 3.23 -3.25
C TRP A 6 7.04 2.14 -4.30
N TRP A 7 8.07 1.35 -4.04
CA TRP A 7 8.67 0.38 -4.92
C TRP A 7 9.14 -0.81 -4.09
N CYS A 8 9.15 -2.00 -4.69
CA CYS A 8 9.62 -3.23 -4.03
C CYS A 8 11.03 -2.98 -3.49
N GLU A 9 11.25 -3.19 -2.18
CA GLU A 9 12.51 -2.86 -1.51
C GLU A 9 13.74 -3.46 -2.21
N LEU A 10 13.62 -4.69 -2.71
CA LEU A 10 14.69 -5.36 -3.44
C LEU A 10 15.07 -4.64 -4.74
N ALA A 11 14.11 -4.02 -5.41
CA ALA A 11 14.36 -3.24 -6.63
C ALA A 11 15.12 -1.95 -6.30
N THR A 12 14.80 -1.32 -5.17
CA THR A 12 15.49 -0.10 -4.68
C THR A 12 16.93 -0.39 -4.31
N ARG A 13 17.20 -1.59 -3.79
CA ARG A 13 18.53 -2.08 -3.43
C ARG A 13 19.31 -2.65 -4.62
N GLY A 14 18.82 -2.51 -5.86
CA GLY A 14 19.49 -2.99 -7.07
C GLY A 14 19.49 -4.51 -7.26
N LYS A 15 18.71 -5.25 -6.46
CA LYS A 15 18.57 -6.72 -6.56
C LYS A 15 17.46 -7.17 -7.52
N GLY A 16 16.91 -6.23 -8.29
CA GLY A 16 15.79 -6.46 -9.20
C GLY A 16 14.44 -6.52 -8.49
N ASN A 17 13.37 -6.75 -9.26
CA ASN A 17 12.00 -6.84 -8.76
C ASN A 17 11.49 -8.30 -8.81
N PRO A 18 11.91 -9.18 -7.89
CA PRO A 18 11.44 -10.57 -7.88
C PRO A 18 9.95 -10.65 -7.55
N CYS A 19 9.43 -9.69 -6.77
CA CYS A 19 8.03 -9.62 -6.40
C CYS A 19 7.12 -9.18 -7.57
N LYS A 20 7.70 -8.62 -8.65
CA LYS A 20 7.02 -8.05 -9.83
C LYS A 20 5.90 -7.05 -9.48
N ALA A 21 5.87 -6.54 -8.25
CA ALA A 21 4.87 -5.58 -7.82
C ALA A 21 5.04 -4.26 -8.57
N HIS A 22 3.91 -3.62 -8.88
CA HIS A 22 3.91 -2.30 -9.50
C HIS A 22 4.41 -1.23 -8.53
N GLN A 23 4.95 -0.15 -9.11
CA GLN A 23 5.26 1.05 -8.36
C GLN A 23 3.96 1.79 -8.04
N ILE A 24 3.80 2.23 -6.79
CA ILE A 24 2.61 2.95 -6.35
C ILE A 24 2.98 4.36 -5.90
N ARG A 25 2.16 5.34 -6.25
CA ARG A 25 2.30 6.70 -5.72
C ARG A 25 1.86 6.72 -4.27
N GLU A 26 2.62 7.39 -3.40
CA GLU A 26 2.27 7.54 -1.98
C GLU A 26 0.86 8.12 -1.81
N VAL A 27 0.51 9.14 -2.60
CA VAL A 27 -0.83 9.76 -2.59
C VAL A 27 -1.94 8.77 -2.94
N LEU A 28 -1.68 7.85 -3.88
CA LEU A 28 -2.64 6.83 -4.28
C LEU A 28 -2.80 5.79 -3.16
N LEU A 29 -1.67 5.31 -2.61
CA LEU A 29 -1.65 4.38 -1.49
C LEU A 29 -2.43 4.94 -0.29
N HIS A 30 -2.17 6.20 0.08
CA HIS A 30 -2.87 6.84 1.19
C HIS A 30 -4.38 6.92 0.94
N LYS A 31 -4.79 7.36 -0.26
CA LYS A 31 -6.21 7.42 -0.64
C LYS A 31 -6.88 6.06 -0.59
N THR A 32 -6.21 5.01 -1.08
CA THR A 32 -6.75 3.65 -1.06
C THR A 32 -6.94 3.18 0.38
N ILE A 33 -5.94 3.33 1.23
CA ILE A 33 -6.02 2.93 2.65
C ILE A 33 -7.14 3.67 3.37
N LEU A 34 -7.24 4.99 3.18
CA LEU A 34 -8.31 5.80 3.78
C LEU A 34 -9.69 5.33 3.34
N ASN A 35 -9.88 5.06 2.05
CA ASN A 35 -11.14 4.54 1.52
C ASN A 35 -11.44 3.14 2.08
N THR A 36 -10.45 2.24 2.11
CA THR A 36 -10.62 0.88 2.63
C THR A 36 -10.90 0.82 4.14
N LEU A 37 -10.41 1.79 4.90
CA LEU A 37 -10.65 1.92 6.33
C LEU A 37 -11.80 2.87 6.66
N GLU A 38 -12.45 3.45 5.65
CA GLU A 38 -13.54 4.42 5.79
C GLU A 38 -13.14 5.62 6.67
N LEU A 39 -11.88 6.06 6.56
CA LEU A 39 -11.30 7.17 7.29
C LEU A 39 -11.31 8.44 6.43
N GLU A 40 -11.76 9.55 7.02
CA GLU A 40 -11.76 10.85 6.33
C GLU A 40 -10.39 11.52 6.29
N LYS A 41 -9.52 11.19 7.25
CA LYS A 41 -8.19 11.82 7.43
C LYS A 41 -7.12 10.77 7.68
N TRP A 42 -5.92 11.07 7.16
CA TRP A 42 -4.73 10.28 7.45
C TRP A 42 -4.27 10.58 8.88
N ASP A 43 -4.27 9.54 9.70
CA ASP A 43 -3.80 9.58 11.08
C ASP A 43 -2.79 8.46 11.29
N ASP A 44 -1.50 8.82 11.27
CA ASP A 44 -0.41 7.85 11.37
C ASP A 44 -0.47 7.03 12.66
N ALA A 45 -0.90 7.63 13.78
CA ALA A 45 -0.97 6.95 15.06
C ALA A 45 -2.06 5.87 15.04
N ALA A 46 -3.28 6.22 14.63
CA ALA A 46 -4.38 5.27 14.52
C ALA A 46 -4.07 4.16 13.49
N LEU A 47 -3.46 4.51 12.36
CA LEU A 47 -3.06 3.53 11.34
C LEU A 47 -2.00 2.58 11.87
N LEU A 48 -0.99 3.06 12.60
CA LEU A 48 0.05 2.21 13.19
C LEU A 48 -0.46 1.34 14.34
N GLU A 49 -1.57 1.71 14.99
CA GLU A 49 -2.23 0.87 15.99
C GLU A 49 -3.03 -0.26 15.35
N VAL A 50 -3.61 -0.03 14.17
CA VAL A 50 -4.54 -0.98 13.52
C VAL A 50 -3.87 -1.82 12.43
N ILE A 51 -3.00 -1.23 11.60
CA ILE A 51 -2.31 -1.90 10.49
C ILE A 51 -1.04 -2.56 11.02
N ASP A 52 -0.83 -3.81 10.62
CA ASP A 52 0.40 -4.56 10.85
C ASP A 52 1.40 -4.34 9.71
N HIS A 53 0.98 -4.66 8.48
CA HIS A 53 1.77 -4.44 7.27
C HIS A 53 0.89 -4.37 6.03
N ILE A 54 1.46 -3.88 4.92
CA ILE A 54 0.78 -3.75 3.63
C ILE A 54 1.58 -4.53 2.59
N VAL A 55 0.89 -5.37 1.82
CA VAL A 55 1.47 -6.15 0.72
C VAL A 55 0.87 -5.68 -0.58
N ILE A 56 1.70 -5.45 -1.59
CA ILE A 56 1.27 -5.12 -2.96
C ILE A 56 1.58 -6.31 -3.85
N THR A 57 0.56 -6.85 -4.49
CA THR A 57 0.69 -8.00 -5.38
C THR A 57 1.06 -7.55 -6.81
N PRO A 58 1.72 -8.41 -7.59
CA PRO A 58 1.98 -8.14 -9.02
C PRO A 58 0.71 -7.97 -9.84
N GLU A 59 -0.43 -8.49 -9.37
CA GLU A 59 -1.74 -8.36 -10.02
C GLU A 59 -2.36 -6.96 -9.85
N GLY A 60 -1.73 -6.08 -9.05
CA GLY A 60 -2.25 -4.73 -8.81
C GLY A 60 -3.19 -4.64 -7.61
N GLN A 61 -3.12 -5.60 -6.69
CA GLN A 61 -3.91 -5.60 -5.46
C GLN A 61 -3.07 -5.14 -4.27
N ILE A 62 -3.71 -4.46 -3.34
CA ILE A 62 -3.16 -4.04 -2.05
C ILE A 62 -3.85 -4.86 -0.97
N HIS A 63 -3.08 -5.61 -0.22
CA HIS A 63 -3.54 -6.35 0.94
C HIS A 63 -3.07 -5.60 2.19
N ILE A 64 -4.02 -5.08 2.94
CA ILE A 64 -3.79 -4.38 4.21
C ILE A 64 -4.01 -5.41 5.31
N HIS A 65 -2.93 -5.87 5.91
CA HIS A 65 -2.98 -6.79 7.03
C HIS A 65 -3.14 -5.98 8.31
N LEU A 66 -4.25 -6.18 9.00
CA LEU A 66 -4.54 -5.55 10.27
C LEU A 66 -4.00 -6.40 11.42
N LYS A 67 -3.63 -5.76 12.53
CA LYS A 67 -3.11 -6.46 13.72
C LYS A 67 -4.10 -7.43 14.36
N ASN A 68 -5.40 -7.24 14.10
CA ASN A 68 -6.45 -8.15 14.54
C ASN A 68 -6.53 -9.45 13.69
N GLY A 69 -5.64 -9.63 12.71
CA GLY A 69 -5.61 -10.79 11.80
C GLY A 69 -6.53 -10.67 10.59
N THR A 70 -7.31 -9.60 10.48
CA THR A 70 -8.14 -9.32 9.30
C THR A 70 -7.28 -8.81 8.16
N VAL A 71 -7.55 -9.27 6.94
CA VAL A 71 -6.93 -8.75 5.73
C VAL A 71 -7.98 -8.02 4.92
N LYS A 72 -7.72 -6.75 4.63
CA LYS A 72 -8.56 -5.95 3.72
C LYS A 72 -7.89 -5.92 2.36
N HIS A 73 -8.63 -6.27 1.33
CA HIS A 73 -8.16 -6.24 -0.05
C HIS A 73 -8.68 -4.97 -0.71
N ALA A 74 -7.78 -4.27 -1.39
CA ALA A 74 -8.11 -3.09 -2.17
C ALA A 74 -7.40 -3.18 -3.52
N GLU A 75 -8.02 -2.62 -4.55
CA GLU A 75 -7.40 -2.52 -5.86
C GLU A 75 -6.99 -1.06 -6.05
N PHE A 76 -5.72 -0.83 -6.41
CA PHE A 76 -5.38 0.50 -6.93
C PHE A 76 -5.74 0.47 -8.40
N GLY A 77 -6.87 1.09 -8.74
CA GLY A 77 -7.39 1.20 -10.10
C GLY A 77 -6.36 1.83 -11.05
N GLY A 78 -5.45 1.02 -11.53
CA GLY A 78 -4.58 1.27 -12.66
C GLY A 78 -5.20 0.54 -13.84
N ALA A 79 -6.21 1.15 -14.46
CA ALA A 79 -6.37 0.93 -15.88
C ALA A 79 -5.03 1.34 -16.53
N GLN A 80 -4.41 0.35 -17.14
CA GLN A 80 -3.25 0.45 -18.02
C GLN A 80 -3.51 1.48 -19.12
#